data_AF-A0A7S2NN95-F1
#
_entry.id   AF-A0A7S2NN95-F1
#
_cell.length_a   1.000
_cell.length_b   1.000
_cell.length_c   1.000
_cell.angle_alpha   90.00
_cell.angle_beta   90.00
_cell.angle_gamma   90.00
#
_symmetry.space_group_name_H-M   'P 1'
#
loop_
_entity.id
_entity.type
_entity.pdbx_description
1 polymer ?
#
loop_
_entity_poly.entity_id
_entity_poly.type
_entity_poly.pdbx_seq_one_letter_code
_entity_poly.pdbx_strand_id
1 'polypeptide(L)'
;YDANPKFLPPPHTIDSVYECTLASGCGLECKNRLVQRGPTVQLEVIRCLQRNGKFVKGWGVRSPEPIARGSFICEYIGEYISDDEAESRGIRYDNQKMSRLMDVVGDGKDVVRMCIDATKFSNLGRFLNHSCDPNVFKQRVFCDHTSRLPRIAFFALRDIPPLEELAYDYGYADVPGKTMPCLCGADNCKKLLY
;
A
#
# COMPACT_ATOMS: atom_id res chain seq x y z
N TYR A 1 16.09 2.89 -8.57
CA TYR A 1 16.50 3.07 -7.17
C TYR A 1 17.85 3.78 -7.13
N ASP A 2 18.19 4.42 -6.02
CA ASP A 2 19.49 5.07 -5.84
C ASP A 2 20.62 4.04 -5.55
N ALA A 3 21.80 4.50 -5.14
CA ALA A 3 22.91 3.62 -4.79
C ALA A 3 22.65 2.77 -3.53
N ASN A 4 21.75 3.22 -2.65
CA ASN A 4 21.39 2.65 -1.34
C ASN A 4 19.93 2.20 -1.38
N PRO A 5 19.63 1.04 -1.98
CA PRO A 5 18.38 0.67 -2.66
C PRO A 5 17.10 1.38 -2.14
N LYS A 6 16.98 2.67 -2.43
CA LYS A 6 15.84 3.52 -2.05
C LYS A 6 15.14 4.02 -3.30
N PHE A 7 13.86 4.28 -3.16
CA PHE A 7 13.08 4.99 -4.16
C PHE A 7 13.65 6.40 -4.33
N LEU A 8 14.13 6.69 -5.53
CA LEU A 8 14.85 7.91 -5.88
C LEU A 8 13.92 9.05 -6.33
N PRO A 9 12.91 8.81 -7.21
CA PRO A 9 12.05 9.89 -7.66
C PRO A 9 11.27 10.50 -6.49
N PRO A 10 10.88 11.78 -6.58
CA PRO A 10 9.91 12.31 -5.64
C PRO A 10 8.63 11.44 -5.70
N PRO A 11 8.02 11.12 -4.55
CA PRO A 11 6.81 10.30 -4.53
C PRO A 11 5.74 10.84 -5.49
N HIS A 12 5.03 9.94 -6.17
CA HIS A 12 3.96 10.26 -7.12
C HIS A 12 4.37 11.02 -8.40
N THR A 13 5.67 11.17 -8.68
CA THR A 13 6.14 11.84 -9.93
C THR A 13 6.32 10.91 -11.11
N ILE A 14 6.30 9.59 -10.89
CA ILE A 14 6.36 8.59 -11.95
C ILE A 14 5.20 7.61 -11.81
N ASP A 15 4.68 7.18 -12.95
CA ASP A 15 3.49 6.32 -13.00
C ASP A 15 3.77 4.89 -12.52
N SER A 16 4.93 4.35 -12.90
CA SER A 16 5.31 2.94 -12.73
C SER A 16 6.84 2.78 -12.64
N VAL A 17 7.29 1.78 -11.88
CA VAL A 17 8.68 1.31 -11.86
C VAL A 17 8.77 -0.04 -12.59
N TYR A 18 9.84 -0.24 -13.36
CA TYR A 18 10.11 -1.51 -14.03
C TYR A 18 11.42 -2.09 -13.49
N GLU A 19 11.31 -3.17 -12.71
CA GLU A 19 12.47 -3.90 -12.22
C GLU A 19 12.99 -4.88 -13.27
N CYS A 20 14.28 -5.19 -13.23
CA CYS A 20 14.87 -6.18 -14.12
C CYS A 20 14.21 -7.55 -13.92
N THR A 21 14.07 -8.31 -15.00
CA THR A 21 13.56 -9.70 -14.99
C THR A 21 14.70 -10.67 -15.21
N LEU A 22 14.46 -11.97 -15.12
CA LEU A 22 15.48 -12.98 -15.46
C LEU A 22 15.98 -12.84 -16.91
N ALA A 23 15.17 -12.25 -17.81
CA ALA A 23 15.55 -11.99 -19.19
C ALA A 23 16.46 -10.76 -19.37
N SER A 24 16.68 -9.94 -18.32
CA SER A 24 17.47 -8.70 -18.42
C SER A 24 18.99 -8.91 -18.45
N GLY A 25 19.50 -10.15 -18.38
CA GLY A 25 20.93 -10.46 -18.45
C GLY A 25 21.76 -10.12 -17.20
N CYS A 26 21.18 -9.44 -16.20
CA CYS A 26 21.81 -9.12 -14.93
C CYS A 26 21.47 -10.16 -13.84
N GLY A 27 22.41 -10.37 -12.91
CA GLY A 27 22.24 -11.31 -11.79
C GLY A 27 21.22 -10.84 -10.73
N LEU A 28 21.03 -11.69 -9.71
CA LEU A 28 20.08 -11.45 -8.61
C LEU A 28 20.44 -10.24 -7.74
N GLU A 29 21.73 -9.88 -7.68
CA GLU A 29 22.21 -8.71 -6.93
C GLU A 29 21.96 -7.38 -7.64
N CYS A 30 21.39 -7.39 -8.86
CA CYS A 30 21.07 -6.18 -9.61
C CYS A 30 20.27 -5.19 -8.75
N LYS A 31 20.78 -3.96 -8.60
CA LYS A 31 20.13 -2.91 -7.79
C LYS A 31 18.70 -2.60 -8.25
N ASN A 32 18.36 -2.91 -9.51
CA ASN A 32 17.00 -2.80 -10.06
C ASN A 32 16.15 -4.07 -9.83
N ARG A 33 16.24 -4.67 -8.64
CA ARG A 33 15.46 -5.84 -8.17
C ARG A 33 15.16 -5.71 -6.68
N LEU A 34 14.70 -4.55 -6.24
CA LEU A 34 14.48 -4.23 -4.84
C LEU A 34 13.21 -4.93 -4.30
N VAL A 35 12.06 -4.70 -4.94
CA VAL A 35 10.78 -5.28 -4.53
C VAL A 35 10.79 -6.80 -4.70
N GLN A 36 11.42 -7.29 -5.77
CA GLN A 36 11.63 -8.73 -5.98
C GLN A 36 12.36 -9.44 -4.83
N ARG A 37 13.23 -8.73 -4.09
CA ARG A 37 13.98 -9.29 -2.95
C ARG A 37 13.15 -9.41 -1.67
N GLY A 38 11.96 -8.82 -1.65
CA GLY A 38 11.08 -8.87 -0.48
C GLY A 38 11.43 -7.84 0.60
N PRO A 39 10.55 -7.70 1.60
CA PRO A 39 10.67 -6.69 2.65
C PRO A 39 11.87 -6.98 3.57
N THR A 40 12.62 -5.95 3.91
CA THR A 40 13.75 -6.01 4.86
C THR A 40 13.50 -5.24 6.15
N VAL A 41 12.52 -4.34 6.16
CA VAL A 41 12.09 -3.59 7.34
C VAL A 41 11.38 -4.54 8.31
N GLN A 42 11.76 -4.52 9.59
CA GLN A 42 11.03 -5.23 10.63
C GLN A 42 9.68 -4.55 10.88
N LEU A 43 8.59 -5.32 10.83
CA LEU A 43 7.22 -4.81 11.01
C LEU A 43 6.50 -5.54 12.13
N GLU A 44 5.69 -4.79 12.87
CA GLU A 44 4.83 -5.31 13.95
C GLU A 44 3.37 -4.93 13.69
N VAL A 45 2.46 -5.90 13.86
CA VAL A 45 1.03 -5.61 13.91
C VAL A 45 0.69 -5.14 15.32
N ILE A 46 0.09 -3.96 15.41
CA ILE A 46 -0.29 -3.36 16.69
C ILE A 46 -1.79 -3.12 16.75
N ARG A 47 -2.30 -3.07 17.98
CA ARG A 47 -3.62 -2.52 18.26
C ARG A 47 -3.52 -1.00 18.26
N CYS A 48 -4.10 -0.36 17.24
CA CYS A 48 -4.23 1.10 17.17
C CYS A 48 -5.43 1.53 18.02
N LEU A 49 -5.20 1.53 19.33
CA LEU A 49 -6.08 2.04 20.36
C LEU A 49 -5.44 3.33 20.86
N GLN A 50 -6.20 4.43 21.02
CA GLN A 50 -5.76 5.44 21.98
C GLN A 50 -6.75 5.81 23.08
N ARG A 51 -6.08 5.94 24.21
CA ARG A 51 -6.36 6.46 25.55
C ARG A 51 -7.34 7.64 25.57
N ASN A 52 -8.11 7.72 26.65
CA ASN A 52 -9.28 8.60 26.84
C ASN A 52 -10.52 8.21 26.02
N GLY A 53 -10.53 6.99 25.44
CA GLY A 53 -11.76 6.23 25.18
C GLY A 53 -12.50 6.50 23.87
N LYS A 54 -11.89 7.10 22.82
CA LYS A 54 -12.69 7.41 21.62
C LYS A 54 -12.07 7.38 20.21
N PHE A 55 -10.93 6.73 19.97
CA PHE A 55 -10.52 6.42 18.59
C PHE A 55 -10.00 4.98 18.45
N VAL A 56 -10.75 4.16 17.70
CA VAL A 56 -10.45 2.75 17.45
C VAL A 56 -10.31 2.56 15.94
N LYS A 57 -9.08 2.64 15.41
CA LYS A 57 -8.78 2.23 14.02
C LYS A 57 -8.75 0.69 13.88
N GLY A 58 -8.61 -0.01 15.02
CA GLY A 58 -8.54 -1.46 15.09
C GLY A 58 -7.10 -1.95 15.14
N TRP A 59 -6.65 -2.62 14.09
CA TRP A 59 -5.25 -3.04 13.94
C TRP A 59 -4.50 -2.04 13.05
N GLY A 60 -3.19 -1.92 13.25
CA GLY A 60 -2.29 -1.14 12.41
C GLY A 60 -0.93 -1.81 12.30
N VAL A 61 0.00 -1.16 11.61
CA VAL A 61 1.38 -1.61 11.45
C VAL A 61 2.33 -0.53 11.91
N ARG A 62 3.45 -0.90 12.52
CA ARG A 62 4.59 -0.01 12.80
C ARG A 62 5.90 -0.76 12.62
N SER A 63 7.02 -0.06 12.77
CA SER A 63 8.34 -0.67 12.92
C SER A 63 8.97 -0.29 14.27
N PRO A 64 9.67 -1.21 14.97
CA PRO A 64 10.47 -0.86 16.14
C PRO A 64 11.79 -0.15 15.77
N GLU A 65 12.13 -0.10 14.48
CA GLU A 65 13.35 0.51 13.96
C GLU A 65 13.02 1.77 13.15
N PRO A 66 13.98 2.72 13.00
CA PRO A 66 13.79 3.85 12.11
C PRO A 66 13.75 3.38 10.65
N ILE A 67 12.83 3.94 9.86
CA ILE A 67 12.75 3.69 8.42
C ILE A 67 13.16 4.96 7.69
N ALA A 68 14.24 4.89 6.92
CA ALA A 68 14.68 6.04 6.14
C ALA A 68 13.73 6.30 4.94
N ARG A 69 13.61 7.56 4.53
CA ARG A 69 12.87 7.98 3.34
C ARG A 69 13.25 7.14 2.11
N GLY A 70 12.24 6.77 1.33
CA GLY A 70 12.39 5.99 0.10
C GLY A 70 12.65 4.50 0.33
N SER A 71 12.77 4.02 1.57
CA SER A 71 12.95 2.59 1.84
C SER A 71 11.71 1.80 1.41
N PHE A 72 11.93 0.63 0.81
CA PHE A 72 10.87 -0.34 0.55
C PHE A 72 10.41 -0.98 1.86
N ILE A 73 9.10 -0.96 2.11
CA ILE A 73 8.51 -1.43 3.37
C ILE A 73 7.94 -2.84 3.18
N CYS A 74 6.91 -2.98 2.35
CA CYS A 74 6.29 -4.25 2.00
C CYS A 74 5.39 -4.07 0.77
N GLU A 75 4.80 -5.15 0.29
CA GLU A 75 3.78 -5.09 -0.75
C GLU A 75 2.36 -5.11 -0.17
N TYR A 76 1.39 -4.69 -0.97
CA TYR A 76 -0.01 -5.03 -0.77
C TYR A 76 -0.31 -6.33 -1.53
N ILE A 77 -0.41 -7.44 -0.80
CA ILE A 77 -0.59 -8.78 -1.40
C ILE A 77 -2.03 -9.23 -1.18
N GLY A 78 -2.63 -9.80 -2.21
CA GLY A 78 -3.94 -10.42 -2.19
C GLY A 78 -4.25 -11.15 -3.50
N GLU A 79 -5.49 -11.59 -3.63
CA GLU A 79 -6.01 -12.21 -4.86
C GLU A 79 -6.30 -11.12 -5.90
N TYR A 80 -5.76 -11.24 -7.12
CA TYR A 80 -6.19 -10.38 -8.23
C TYR A 80 -7.53 -10.89 -8.75
N ILE A 81 -8.54 -10.03 -8.70
CA ILE A 81 -9.91 -10.31 -9.15
C ILE A 81 -10.36 -9.24 -10.14
N SER A 82 -11.35 -9.56 -10.98
CA SER A 82 -11.98 -8.60 -11.88
C SER A 82 -12.79 -7.55 -11.11
N ASP A 83 -13.08 -6.43 -11.76
CA ASP A 83 -13.92 -5.37 -11.19
C ASP A 83 -15.32 -5.91 -10.81
N ASP A 84 -15.94 -6.74 -11.65
CA ASP A 84 -17.25 -7.37 -11.37
C ASP A 84 -17.24 -8.25 -10.11
N GLU A 85 -16.17 -9.02 -9.90
CA GLU A 85 -16.01 -9.85 -8.70
C GLU A 85 -15.70 -8.97 -7.47
N ALA A 86 -14.94 -7.89 -7.64
CA ALA A 86 -14.65 -6.93 -6.59
C ALA A 86 -15.93 -6.22 -6.11
N GLU A 87 -16.81 -5.82 -7.02
CA GLU A 87 -18.11 -5.24 -6.68
C GLU A 87 -18.99 -6.26 -5.92
N SER A 88 -19.09 -7.48 -6.46
CA SER A 88 -19.85 -8.59 -5.84
C SER A 88 -19.35 -8.96 -4.44
N ARG A 89 -18.03 -8.92 -4.21
CA ARG A 89 -17.41 -9.11 -2.89
C ARG A 89 -17.60 -7.89 -1.99
N GLY A 90 -17.45 -6.68 -2.53
CA GLY A 90 -17.58 -5.41 -1.82
C GLY A 90 -18.95 -5.26 -1.15
N ILE A 91 -20.03 -5.57 -1.87
CA ILE A 91 -21.40 -5.58 -1.32
C ILE A 91 -21.51 -6.50 -0.10
N ARG A 92 -20.85 -7.66 -0.12
CA ARG A 92 -20.83 -8.61 1.01
C ARG A 92 -19.96 -8.11 2.17
N TYR A 93 -18.80 -7.54 1.88
CA TYR A 93 -17.81 -7.12 2.88
C TYR A 93 -18.15 -5.80 3.58
N ASP A 94 -18.86 -4.89 2.91
CA ASP A 94 -19.31 -3.63 3.49
C ASP A 94 -20.17 -3.85 4.73
N ASN A 95 -21.04 -4.86 4.70
CA ASN A 95 -21.87 -5.26 5.84
C ASN A 95 -21.03 -5.76 7.03
N GLN A 96 -19.79 -6.21 6.77
CA GLN A 96 -18.87 -6.75 7.77
C GLN A 96 -17.81 -5.72 8.20
N LYS A 97 -17.74 -4.55 7.55
CA LYS A 97 -16.68 -3.52 7.76
C LYS A 97 -15.26 -4.10 7.63
N MET A 98 -15.07 -5.04 6.72
CA MET A 98 -13.84 -5.83 6.58
C MET A 98 -13.20 -5.75 5.18
N SER A 99 -13.73 -4.94 4.26
CA SER A 99 -13.22 -4.89 2.89
C SER A 99 -11.75 -4.43 2.87
N ARG A 100 -10.93 -5.22 2.16
CA ARG A 100 -9.51 -4.94 1.90
C ARG A 100 -9.24 -5.00 0.40
N LEU A 101 -10.13 -4.36 -0.35
CA LEU A 101 -10.10 -4.24 -1.80
C LEU A 101 -9.24 -3.03 -2.18
N MET A 102 -8.36 -3.21 -3.16
CA MET A 102 -7.54 -2.15 -3.71
C MET A 102 -7.56 -2.21 -5.24
N ASP A 103 -8.06 -1.15 -5.86
CA ASP A 103 -8.06 -1.03 -7.32
C ASP A 103 -6.63 -0.90 -7.84
N VAL A 104 -6.37 -1.63 -8.92
CA VAL A 104 -5.08 -1.68 -9.60
C VAL A 104 -5.28 -1.46 -11.08
N VAL A 105 -4.53 -0.49 -11.59
CA VAL A 105 -4.50 -0.18 -13.01
C VAL A 105 -3.20 -0.71 -13.61
N GLY A 106 -3.35 -1.65 -14.54
CA GLY A 106 -2.27 -2.19 -15.35
C GLY A 106 -1.67 -1.19 -16.33
N ASP A 107 -0.60 -1.59 -17.01
CA ASP A 107 0.08 -0.76 -18.02
C ASP A 107 -0.50 -0.95 -19.43
N GLY A 108 -0.36 0.05 -20.30
CA GLY A 108 -0.77 0.06 -21.71
C GLY A 108 -2.04 0.88 -22.02
N LYS A 109 -2.32 1.05 -23.33
CA LYS A 109 -3.43 1.88 -23.84
C LYS A 109 -4.82 1.34 -23.50
N ASP A 110 -4.97 0.01 -23.49
CA ASP A 110 -6.21 -0.66 -23.07
C ASP A 110 -6.15 -0.91 -21.57
N VAL A 111 -6.64 0.03 -20.77
CA VAL A 111 -6.51 0.03 -19.30
C VAL A 111 -7.05 -1.29 -18.72
N VAL A 112 -6.15 -2.21 -18.32
CA VAL A 112 -6.55 -3.40 -17.55
C VAL A 112 -6.81 -2.92 -16.12
N ARG A 113 -8.08 -2.96 -15.71
CA ARG A 113 -8.49 -2.68 -14.33
C ARG A 113 -8.77 -4.01 -13.65
N MET A 114 -8.14 -4.18 -12.50
CA MET A 114 -8.32 -5.33 -11.61
C MET A 114 -8.35 -4.79 -10.19
N CYS A 115 -8.73 -5.64 -9.25
CA CYS A 115 -8.69 -5.34 -7.83
C CYS A 115 -7.82 -6.37 -7.12
N ILE A 116 -7.02 -5.94 -6.14
CA ILE A 116 -6.37 -6.84 -5.19
C ILE A 116 -7.29 -7.00 -3.99
N ASP A 117 -7.78 -8.21 -3.75
CA ASP A 117 -8.54 -8.58 -2.56
C ASP A 117 -7.62 -9.22 -1.49
N ALA A 118 -7.32 -8.44 -0.45
CA ALA A 118 -6.52 -8.86 0.69
C ALA A 118 -7.38 -9.32 1.90
N THR A 119 -8.66 -9.64 1.67
CA THR A 119 -9.60 -10.00 2.75
C THR A 119 -9.31 -11.39 3.32
N LYS A 120 -9.07 -12.39 2.45
CA LYS A 120 -8.83 -13.79 2.85
C LYS A 120 -7.35 -14.21 2.79
N PHE A 121 -6.65 -13.83 1.72
CA PHE A 121 -5.24 -14.17 1.50
C PHE A 121 -4.45 -12.88 1.40
N SER A 122 -3.42 -12.71 2.24
CA SER A 122 -2.66 -11.46 2.31
C SER A 122 -1.39 -11.60 3.15
N ASN A 123 -0.54 -10.58 3.09
CA ASN A 123 0.53 -10.31 4.05
C ASN A 123 0.12 -9.23 5.09
N LEU A 124 1.10 -8.69 5.84
CA LEU A 124 0.92 -7.63 6.82
C LEU A 124 0.40 -6.30 6.23
N GLY A 125 0.66 -6.03 4.95
CA GLY A 125 0.32 -4.78 4.26
C GLY A 125 -1.18 -4.45 4.32
N ARG A 126 -2.05 -5.46 4.46
CA ARG A 126 -3.50 -5.26 4.68
C ARG A 126 -3.82 -4.41 5.90
N PHE A 127 -2.96 -4.39 6.92
CA PHE A 127 -3.21 -3.70 8.18
C PHE A 127 -2.74 -2.23 8.17
N LEU A 128 -2.11 -1.77 7.09
CA LEU A 128 -1.77 -0.35 6.95
C LEU A 128 -3.06 0.49 6.91
N ASN A 129 -3.16 1.45 7.82
CA ASN A 129 -4.34 2.31 7.93
C ASN A 129 -4.25 3.53 7.01
N HIS A 130 -5.38 4.22 6.87
CA HIS A 130 -5.45 5.51 6.19
C HIS A 130 -4.86 6.63 7.04
N SER A 131 -4.16 7.58 6.39
CA SER A 131 -3.90 8.92 6.94
C SER A 131 -4.07 10.00 5.87
N CYS A 132 -4.64 11.15 6.25
CA CYS A 132 -4.66 12.36 5.42
C CYS A 132 -3.30 13.08 5.40
N ASP A 133 -2.40 12.73 6.32
CA ASP A 133 -0.98 13.10 6.32
C ASP A 133 -0.14 11.82 6.43
N PRO A 134 0.04 11.08 5.33
CA PRO A 134 0.66 9.77 5.34
C PRO A 134 2.18 9.84 5.46
N ASN A 135 2.77 8.78 6.01
CA ASN A 135 4.22 8.56 6.03
C ASN A 135 4.65 7.46 5.05
N VAL A 136 3.69 6.78 4.40
CA VAL A 136 3.90 5.73 3.40
C VAL A 136 3.15 6.06 2.11
N PHE A 137 3.72 5.72 0.96
CA PHE A 137 3.02 5.77 -0.33
C PHE A 137 3.07 4.44 -1.07
N LYS A 138 2.05 4.19 -1.89
CA LYS A 138 1.98 3.04 -2.80
C LYS A 138 2.57 3.39 -4.17
N GLN A 139 3.26 2.44 -4.78
CA GLN A 139 3.86 2.54 -6.11
C GLN A 139 3.61 1.26 -6.90
N ARG A 140 3.26 1.42 -8.18
CA ARG A 140 3.18 0.31 -9.14
C ARG A 140 4.59 -0.12 -9.54
N VAL A 141 4.88 -1.41 -9.38
CA VAL A 141 6.18 -2.00 -9.72
C VAL A 141 5.99 -3.25 -10.58
N PHE A 142 6.50 -3.21 -11.80
CA PHE A 142 6.49 -4.31 -12.75
C PHE A 142 7.77 -5.13 -12.58
N CYS A 143 7.61 -6.34 -12.04
CA CYS A 143 8.70 -7.30 -11.85
C CYS A 143 8.69 -8.42 -12.90
N ASP A 144 7.65 -8.47 -13.73
CA ASP A 144 7.50 -9.34 -14.89
C ASP A 144 6.96 -8.47 -16.02
N HIS A 145 7.70 -8.39 -17.13
CA HIS A 145 7.35 -7.56 -18.29
C HIS A 145 6.40 -8.28 -19.26
N THR A 146 6.06 -9.55 -19.00
CA THR A 146 5.02 -10.28 -19.75
C THR A 146 3.64 -10.08 -19.13
N SER A 147 3.59 -9.75 -17.83
CA SER A 147 2.36 -9.38 -17.13
C SER A 147 2.07 -7.89 -17.28
N ARG A 148 0.81 -7.56 -17.57
CA ARG A 148 0.31 -6.18 -17.54
C ARG A 148 -0.11 -5.73 -16.15
N LEU A 149 -0.05 -6.59 -15.14
CA LEU A 149 -0.43 -6.29 -13.77
C LEU A 149 0.80 -5.96 -12.92
N PRO A 150 0.85 -4.78 -12.28
CA PRO A 150 1.95 -4.40 -11.40
C PRO A 150 1.80 -5.08 -10.04
N ARG A 151 2.91 -5.27 -9.33
CA ARG A 151 2.88 -5.43 -7.87
C ARG A 151 2.68 -4.05 -7.23
N ILE A 152 1.87 -3.97 -6.19
CA ILE A 152 1.71 -2.72 -5.42
C ILE A 152 2.67 -2.75 -4.23
N ALA A 153 3.69 -1.90 -4.29
CA ALA A 153 4.73 -1.80 -3.26
C ALA A 153 4.58 -0.51 -2.44
N PHE A 154 4.82 -0.61 -1.14
CA PHE A 154 4.83 0.52 -0.22
C PHE A 154 6.25 0.99 0.07
N PHE A 155 6.44 2.31 0.01
CA PHE A 155 7.71 2.97 0.30
C PHE A 155 7.51 4.09 1.32
N ALA A 156 8.55 4.40 2.09
CA ALA A 156 8.53 5.51 3.04
C ALA A 156 8.54 6.88 2.32
N LEU A 157 7.58 7.76 2.63
CA LEU A 157 7.47 9.12 2.09
C LEU A 157 8.51 10.08 2.69
N ARG A 158 8.85 9.85 3.96
CA ARG A 158 9.81 10.61 4.76
C ARG A 158 10.57 9.66 5.68
N ASP A 159 11.52 10.18 6.43
CA ASP A 159 12.09 9.41 7.53
C ASP A 159 10.99 9.17 8.58
N ILE A 160 10.88 7.93 9.03
CA ILE A 160 9.87 7.46 9.97
C ILE A 160 10.60 7.00 11.25
N PRO A 161 10.37 7.65 12.40
CA PRO A 161 10.96 7.25 13.66
C PRO A 161 10.41 5.90 14.14
N PRO A 162 11.13 5.21 15.03
CA PRO A 162 10.64 4.01 15.70
C PRO A 162 9.26 4.20 16.29
N LEU A 163 8.46 3.14 16.21
CA LEU A 163 7.14 2.97 16.83
C LEU A 163 6.03 3.88 16.28
N GLU A 164 6.30 4.71 15.28
CA GLU A 164 5.27 5.46 14.56
C GLU A 164 4.39 4.51 13.73
N GLU A 165 3.06 4.73 13.75
CA GLU A 165 2.13 3.98 12.91
C GLU A 165 2.41 4.25 11.43
N LEU A 166 2.54 3.20 10.62
CA LEU A 166 2.65 3.28 9.17
C LEU A 166 1.25 3.43 8.56
N ALA A 167 1.07 4.52 7.81
CA ALA A 167 -0.20 4.84 7.19
C ALA A 167 0.00 5.49 5.82
N TYR A 168 -0.90 5.18 4.89
CA TYR A 168 -0.89 5.71 3.53
C TYR A 168 -2.22 6.35 3.20
N ASP A 169 -2.28 7.17 2.15
CA ASP A 169 -3.55 7.65 1.63
C ASP A 169 -4.21 6.53 0.80
N TYR A 170 -5.35 6.04 1.30
CA TYR A 170 -6.18 5.06 0.60
C TYR A 170 -6.58 5.53 -0.81
N GLY A 171 -6.72 6.84 -1.01
CA GLY A 171 -7.12 7.42 -2.29
C GLY A 171 -8.58 7.14 -2.64
N TYR A 172 -9.43 6.93 -1.63
CA TYR A 172 -10.87 6.86 -1.83
C TYR A 172 -11.39 8.20 -2.33
N ALA A 173 -12.33 8.13 -3.27
CA ALA A 173 -13.09 9.27 -3.73
C ALA A 173 -14.34 9.46 -2.85
N ASP A 174 -14.85 10.69 -2.80
CA ASP A 174 -16.12 11.01 -2.16
C ASP A 174 -17.24 10.20 -2.82
N VAL A 175 -17.83 9.26 -2.06
CA VAL A 175 -18.96 8.45 -2.53
C VAL A 175 -20.23 8.90 -1.81
N PRO A 176 -21.26 9.39 -2.52
CA PRO A 176 -22.54 9.76 -1.91
C PRO A 176 -23.12 8.64 -1.05
N GLY A 177 -23.46 8.95 0.19
CA GLY A 177 -24.03 8.00 1.15
C GLY A 177 -23.02 7.20 1.96
N LYS A 178 -21.72 7.22 1.62
CA LYS A 178 -20.66 6.64 2.47
C LYS A 178 -20.21 7.69 3.48
N THR A 179 -20.36 7.40 4.78
CA THR A 179 -20.15 8.36 5.88
C THR A 179 -19.13 7.87 6.91
N MET A 180 -18.21 6.98 6.51
CA MET A 180 -17.25 6.40 7.43
C MET A 180 -16.26 7.48 7.93
N PRO A 181 -16.16 7.72 9.24
CA PRO A 181 -15.32 8.80 9.77
C PRO A 181 -13.83 8.46 9.62
N CYS A 182 -13.03 9.45 9.23
CA CYS A 182 -11.58 9.36 9.24
C CYS A 182 -11.05 9.66 10.65
N LEU A 183 -10.34 8.68 11.21
CA LEU A 183 -9.79 8.72 12.56
C LEU A 183 -8.27 8.90 12.54
N CYS A 184 -7.69 9.46 11.46
CA CYS A 184 -6.23 9.49 11.28
C CYS A 184 -5.50 10.35 12.32
N GLY A 185 -6.16 11.38 12.86
CA GLY A 185 -5.61 12.30 13.85
C GLY A 185 -4.79 13.47 13.27
N ALA A 186 -4.63 13.54 11.95
CA ALA A 186 -3.91 14.63 11.29
C ALA A 186 -4.67 15.97 11.38
N ASP A 187 -3.94 17.08 11.48
CA ASP A 187 -4.52 18.43 11.55
C ASP A 187 -5.29 18.78 10.27
N ASN A 188 -4.77 18.34 9.12
CA ASN A 188 -5.38 18.50 7.79
C ASN A 188 -6.41 17.40 7.45
N CYS A 189 -6.92 16.66 8.44
CA CYS A 189 -7.82 15.53 8.21
C CYS A 189 -9.12 15.94 7.49
N LYS A 190 -9.46 15.22 6.40
CA LYS A 190 -10.70 15.35 5.61
C LYS A 190 -11.98 14.96 6.37
N LYS A 191 -11.85 14.46 7.59
CA LYS A 191 -12.92 14.01 8.51
C LYS A 191 -13.69 12.76 8.08
N LEU A 192 -13.77 12.45 6.79
CA LEU A 192 -14.33 11.21 6.25
C LEU A 192 -13.25 10.40 5.51
N LEU A 193 -13.43 9.08 5.46
CA LEU A 193 -12.55 8.17 4.73
C LEU A 193 -12.87 8.09 3.24
N TYR A 194 -14.16 8.20 2.91
CA TYR A 194 -14.65 8.33 1.54
C TYR A 194 -14.90 9.80 1.30
#